data_AF-A0A4R5CWZ7-F1
#
_entry.id   AF-A0A4R5CWZ7-F1
#
_cell.length_a   1.000
_cell.length_b   1.000
_cell.length_c   1.000
_cell.angle_alpha   90.00
_cell.angle_beta   90.00
_cell.angle_gamma   90.00
#
_symmetry.space_group_name_H-M   'P 1'
#
loop_
_entity.id
_entity.type
_entity.pdbx_description
1 polymer ?
#
loop_
_entity_poly.entity_id
_entity_poly.type
_entity_poly.pdbx_seq_one_letter_code
_entity_poly.pdbx_strand_id
1 'polypeptide(L)'
;MHKILFPLTLFFCLLFTSCGSDYSTFEDNAQEYSKSDSKITSLEINNLIAEIKLFETDRKFKKFFTNASFDKVKLIKFLEKKGYKIEDKSPSGPPKNYFVNIYIENSGSMNGYVNGNTQFKGAIRDLLVMLKYYYGEKNINIDFINSTIYPTQIHGDIVTFSKSLNTKTFKIGNTYDSNLNNIFNQILNKTAKDTISILLSDCIYSIQGSKTEDLLSDQKSLTKDAFLTKFKSKERLATSIVKLTSEFNGTYYDKENKKTQLSGQLRPYYITIMATDIAMNNFNENIKLVKGKVEGFENKYNLTLNNYSQGIYFSVINTNEYSGRFKPDKDFSGDGSIKGIEDVKINDRNSSSLIFTVAVDMSSIPVEYSYIEDYRNYSIKNANYKIKGIHPFTEKNIQPNSLNMLAKASANPTHYIVFESTAPNFTNLTFTLKKQIPSWVYETNTNDDSNLTQNSNKTFGIKYLIEGINEAYETESKNNDYFELTINIKK
;
A
#
# COMPACT_ATOMS: atom_id res chain seq x y z
N MET A 1 19.44 -41.52 16.37
CA MET A 1 19.50 -40.31 17.23
C MET A 1 20.81 -39.59 16.97
N HIS A 2 20.80 -38.55 16.13
CA HIS A 2 21.98 -37.72 15.88
C HIS A 2 21.61 -36.26 16.15
N LYS A 3 22.20 -35.71 17.21
CA LYS A 3 22.15 -34.29 17.55
C LYS A 3 23.20 -33.58 16.69
N ILE A 4 22.77 -32.65 15.85
CA ILE A 4 23.64 -31.73 15.13
C ILE A 4 23.77 -30.47 16.00
N LEU A 5 24.99 -30.22 16.49
CA LEU A 5 25.40 -28.99 17.16
C LEU A 5 25.68 -27.94 16.07
N PHE A 6 24.96 -26.81 16.07
CA PHE A 6 25.32 -25.64 15.26
C PHE A 6 26.33 -24.78 16.02
N PRO A 7 27.42 -24.30 15.38
CA PRO A 7 28.37 -23.42 16.04
C PRO A 7 27.83 -21.99 16.08
N LEU A 8 27.75 -21.45 17.30
CA LEU A 8 27.50 -20.05 17.60
C LEU A 8 28.72 -19.23 17.15
N THR A 9 28.59 -18.45 16.07
CA THR A 9 29.61 -17.48 15.66
C THR A 9 29.31 -16.13 16.31
N LEU A 10 30.13 -15.79 17.31
CA LEU A 10 30.13 -14.54 18.04
C LEU A 10 30.75 -13.45 17.13
N PHE A 11 29.96 -12.50 16.63
CA PHE A 11 30.49 -11.37 15.85
C PHE A 11 30.94 -10.26 16.82
N PHE A 12 32.25 -10.01 16.82
CA PHE A 12 32.91 -9.01 17.65
C PHE A 12 32.76 -7.63 16.98
N CYS A 13 32.06 -6.69 17.62
CA CYS A 13 32.00 -5.30 17.18
C CYS A 13 33.37 -4.62 17.40
N LEU A 14 34.12 -4.41 16.31
CA LEU A 14 35.26 -3.50 16.28
C LEU A 14 34.74 -2.09 15.95
N LEU A 15 34.68 -1.23 16.96
CA LEU A 15 34.51 0.22 16.76
C LEU A 15 35.78 0.78 16.14
N PHE A 16 35.78 1.05 14.83
CA PHE A 16 36.80 1.88 14.20
C PHE A 16 36.37 3.34 14.23
N THR A 17 37.08 4.15 15.03
CA THR A 17 37.15 5.60 14.86
C THR A 17 38.06 5.88 13.66
N SER A 18 37.49 5.90 12.46
CA SER A 18 38.22 6.23 11.23
C SER A 18 38.10 7.72 10.92
N CYS A 19 39.24 8.42 10.93
CA CYS A 19 39.39 9.80 10.44
C CYS A 19 39.43 9.80 8.90
N GLY A 20 38.34 9.34 8.28
CA GLY A 20 38.20 9.19 6.82
C GLY A 20 37.27 10.25 6.21
N SER A 21 37.43 10.52 4.92
CA SER A 21 36.42 11.25 4.13
C SER A 21 35.13 10.43 4.00
N ASP A 22 33.99 11.08 3.77
CA ASP A 22 32.69 10.39 3.59
C ASP A 22 32.74 9.31 2.49
N TYR A 23 33.53 9.55 1.44
CA TYR A 23 33.76 8.58 0.38
C TYR A 23 34.57 7.34 0.84
N SER A 24 35.51 7.50 1.76
CA SER A 24 36.22 6.34 2.34
C SER A 24 35.30 5.55 3.27
N THR A 25 34.42 6.22 4.04
CA THR A 25 33.41 5.53 4.85
C THR A 25 32.47 4.69 3.99
N PHE A 26 32.02 5.24 2.86
CA PHE A 26 31.25 4.48 1.87
C PHE A 26 32.01 3.24 1.34
N GLU A 27 33.29 3.37 1.02
CA GLU A 27 34.09 2.23 0.54
C GLU A 27 34.34 1.19 1.65
N ASP A 28 34.53 1.63 2.90
CA ASP A 28 34.69 0.77 4.07
C ASP A 28 33.41 -0.03 4.34
N ASN A 29 32.23 0.62 4.29
CA ASN A 29 30.94 -0.04 4.45
C ASN A 29 30.71 -1.10 3.35
N ALA A 30 31.01 -0.77 2.10
CA ALA A 30 30.92 -1.74 1.00
C ALA A 30 31.84 -2.95 1.19
N GLN A 31 33.04 -2.74 1.73
CA GLN A 31 33.97 -3.81 2.07
C GLN A 31 33.49 -4.65 3.25
N GLU A 32 32.91 -4.02 4.28
CA GLU A 32 32.38 -4.70 5.46
C GLU A 32 31.22 -5.64 5.10
N TYR A 33 30.25 -5.14 4.32
CA TYR A 33 29.13 -5.94 3.81
C TYR A 33 29.63 -7.19 3.11
N SER A 34 30.58 -7.04 2.18
CA SER A 34 31.17 -8.19 1.47
C SER A 34 31.95 -9.18 2.35
N LYS A 35 32.50 -8.77 3.49
CA LYS A 35 33.23 -9.67 4.41
C LYS A 35 32.27 -10.48 5.29
N SER A 36 31.08 -9.96 5.56
CA SER A 36 30.14 -10.55 6.51
C SER A 36 29.56 -11.89 6.03
N ASP A 37 29.20 -11.99 4.74
CA ASP A 37 28.55 -13.18 4.16
C ASP A 37 29.10 -13.57 2.76
N SER A 38 30.27 -13.01 2.40
CA SER A 38 30.91 -13.15 1.08
C SER A 38 30.13 -12.57 -0.10
N LYS A 39 29.09 -11.75 0.15
CA LYS A 39 28.28 -11.08 -0.86
C LYS A 39 27.82 -9.69 -0.38
N ILE A 40 27.15 -8.94 -1.25
CA ILE A 40 26.44 -7.71 -0.88
C ILE A 40 24.97 -7.89 -1.30
N THR A 41 24.07 -7.86 -0.33
CA THR A 41 22.63 -8.09 -0.46
C THR A 41 21.87 -6.85 -0.92
N SER A 42 20.60 -7.01 -1.35
CA SER A 42 19.74 -5.88 -1.72
C SER A 42 19.56 -4.82 -0.62
N LEU A 43 19.53 -5.24 0.64
CA LEU A 43 19.38 -4.33 1.78
C LEU A 43 20.65 -3.47 1.93
N GLU A 44 21.81 -4.09 1.86
CA GLU A 44 23.11 -3.42 1.95
C GLU A 44 23.35 -2.49 0.76
N ILE A 45 22.91 -2.88 -0.45
CA ILE A 45 22.91 -1.98 -1.61
C ILE A 45 22.05 -0.75 -1.32
N ASN A 46 20.86 -0.89 -0.74
CA ASN A 46 20.01 0.25 -0.42
C ASN A 46 20.64 1.18 0.63
N ASN A 47 21.37 0.63 1.60
CA ASN A 47 22.13 1.43 2.57
C ASN A 47 23.23 2.25 1.87
N LEU A 48 24.00 1.62 0.97
CA LEU A 48 24.99 2.31 0.14
C LEU A 48 24.34 3.40 -0.74
N ILE A 49 23.14 3.15 -1.28
CA ILE A 49 22.39 4.17 -2.05
C ILE A 49 22.01 5.36 -1.18
N ALA A 50 21.55 5.12 0.05
CA ALA A 50 21.19 6.18 0.98
C ALA A 50 22.41 7.05 1.32
N GLU A 51 23.55 6.43 1.60
CA GLU A 51 24.82 7.14 1.82
C GLU A 51 25.21 8.01 0.61
N ILE A 52 25.19 7.45 -0.60
CA ILE A 52 25.55 8.20 -1.82
C ILE A 52 24.65 9.43 -2.02
N LYS A 53 23.35 9.30 -1.74
CA LYS A 53 22.39 10.40 -1.91
C LYS A 53 22.61 11.55 -0.92
N LEU A 54 23.14 11.28 0.27
CA LEU A 54 23.50 12.34 1.24
C LEU A 54 24.61 13.26 0.69
N PHE A 55 25.40 12.77 -0.27
CA PHE A 55 26.56 13.48 -0.83
C PHE A 55 26.44 13.67 -2.35
N GLU A 56 25.23 13.82 -2.90
CA GLU A 56 25.00 13.93 -4.35
C GLU A 56 25.74 15.08 -5.05
N THR A 57 26.07 16.14 -4.29
CA THR A 57 26.80 17.31 -4.80
C THR A 57 28.33 17.09 -4.81
N ASP A 58 28.84 16.10 -4.08
CA ASP A 58 30.26 15.77 -4.00
C ASP A 58 30.75 15.12 -5.31
N ARG A 59 31.89 15.60 -5.80
CA ARG A 59 32.50 15.19 -7.06
C ARG A 59 32.78 13.68 -7.13
N LYS A 60 33.12 13.03 -6.02
CA LYS A 60 33.43 11.59 -5.95
C LYS A 60 32.17 10.73 -6.11
N PHE A 61 31.01 11.22 -5.65
CA PHE A 61 29.74 10.51 -5.72
C PHE A 61 28.97 10.76 -7.03
N LYS A 62 29.23 11.89 -7.73
CA LYS A 62 28.62 12.22 -9.03
C LYS A 62 28.70 11.11 -10.09
N LYS A 63 29.70 10.23 -10.03
CA LYS A 63 29.83 9.09 -10.95
C LYS A 63 28.66 8.10 -10.86
N PHE A 64 27.92 8.08 -9.76
CA PHE A 64 26.75 7.23 -9.56
C PHE A 64 25.45 7.88 -10.02
N PHE A 65 25.50 9.05 -10.66
CA PHE A 65 24.33 9.77 -11.14
C PHE A 65 24.33 9.86 -12.67
N THR A 66 23.14 9.94 -13.26
CA THR A 66 22.87 10.19 -14.68
C THR A 66 21.77 11.24 -14.76
N ASN A 67 22.02 12.37 -15.43
CA ASN A 67 21.07 13.49 -15.51
C ASN A 67 20.52 13.92 -14.14
N ALA A 68 21.41 14.07 -13.16
CA ALA A 68 21.09 14.39 -11.75
C ALA A 68 20.22 13.37 -11.00
N SER A 69 19.90 12.22 -11.60
CA SER A 69 19.23 11.10 -10.92
C SER A 69 20.24 10.02 -10.54
N PHE A 70 20.07 9.40 -9.36
CA PHE A 70 20.90 8.26 -8.95
C PHE A 70 20.70 7.06 -9.89
N ASP A 71 21.81 6.44 -10.30
CA ASP A 71 21.88 5.33 -11.24
C ASP A 71 22.42 4.08 -10.55
N LYS A 72 21.49 3.21 -10.09
CA LYS A 72 21.81 1.96 -9.36
C LYS A 72 22.73 1.03 -10.17
N VAL A 73 22.63 1.04 -11.50
CA VAL A 73 23.47 0.21 -12.38
C VAL A 73 24.93 0.63 -12.28
N LYS A 74 25.21 1.94 -12.17
CA LYS A 74 26.60 2.42 -12.00
C LYS A 74 27.18 2.03 -10.65
N LEU A 75 26.38 2.03 -9.58
CA LEU A 75 26.82 1.53 -8.27
C LEU A 75 27.15 0.04 -8.33
N ILE A 76 26.26 -0.78 -8.90
CA ILE A 76 26.49 -2.23 -8.98
C ILE A 76 27.74 -2.54 -9.79
N LYS A 77 27.90 -1.92 -10.98
CA LYS A 77 29.11 -2.06 -11.79
C LYS A 77 30.38 -1.66 -11.05
N PHE A 78 30.30 -0.62 -10.21
CA PHE A 78 31.42 -0.20 -9.38
C PHE A 78 31.77 -1.26 -8.33
N LEU A 79 30.78 -1.83 -7.64
CA LEU A 79 30.97 -2.87 -6.64
C LEU A 79 31.51 -4.17 -7.26
N GLU A 80 30.97 -4.59 -8.41
CA GLU A 80 31.46 -5.75 -9.15
C GLU A 80 32.90 -5.56 -9.62
N LYS A 81 33.25 -4.35 -10.11
CA LYS A 81 34.63 -4.02 -10.51
C LYS A 81 35.61 -4.06 -9.32
N LYS A 82 35.13 -3.84 -8.10
CA LYS A 82 35.90 -3.99 -6.86
C LYS A 82 36.00 -5.45 -6.39
N GLY A 83 35.36 -6.38 -7.08
CA GLY A 83 35.44 -7.83 -6.80
C GLY A 83 34.36 -8.34 -5.86
N TYR A 84 33.35 -7.53 -5.53
CA TYR A 84 32.27 -7.96 -4.64
C TYR A 84 31.25 -8.83 -5.40
N LYS A 85 30.80 -9.91 -4.76
CA LYS A 85 29.69 -10.74 -5.27
C LYS A 85 28.37 -10.11 -4.85
N ILE A 86 27.47 -9.85 -5.80
CA ILE A 86 26.22 -9.15 -5.52
C ILE A 86 25.07 -10.16 -5.48
N GLU A 87 24.29 -10.17 -4.39
CA GLU A 87 23.02 -10.91 -4.25
C GLU A 87 21.87 -9.90 -4.17
N ASP A 88 21.69 -9.13 -5.23
CA ASP A 88 20.56 -8.23 -5.38
C ASP A 88 19.33 -9.03 -5.84
N LYS A 89 18.47 -9.44 -4.91
CA LYS A 89 17.13 -10.01 -5.21
C LYS A 89 16.08 -8.93 -5.52
N SER A 90 16.46 -7.66 -5.51
CA SER A 90 15.70 -6.54 -6.05
C SER A 90 16.25 -6.21 -7.46
N PRO A 91 15.41 -5.98 -8.47
CA PRO A 91 15.83 -6.03 -9.87
C PRO A 91 16.72 -4.84 -10.24
N SER A 92 18.02 -5.06 -10.29
CA SER A 92 18.93 -4.34 -11.18
C SER A 92 18.95 -5.03 -12.54
N GLY A 93 17.81 -4.92 -13.22
CA GLY A 93 17.74 -5.08 -14.67
C GLY A 93 17.20 -3.79 -15.28
N PRO A 94 17.15 -3.68 -16.62
CA PRO A 94 16.02 -2.95 -17.23
C PRO A 94 14.72 -3.40 -16.54
N PRO A 95 13.62 -2.60 -16.55
CA PRO A 95 12.38 -2.98 -15.88
C PRO A 95 12.12 -4.46 -16.18
N LYS A 96 11.80 -5.26 -15.15
CA LYS A 96 11.00 -6.45 -15.43
C LYS A 96 9.88 -5.91 -16.30
N ASN A 97 9.81 -6.32 -17.57
CA ASN A 97 8.87 -5.73 -18.52
C ASN A 97 7.47 -6.12 -18.04
N TYR A 98 6.94 -5.35 -17.09
CA TYR A 98 5.59 -5.52 -16.61
C TYR A 98 4.70 -5.07 -17.75
N PHE A 99 3.84 -5.98 -18.19
CA PHE A 99 2.79 -5.65 -19.13
C PHE A 99 1.65 -5.02 -18.35
N VAL A 100 1.22 -3.82 -18.75
CA VAL A 100 0.11 -3.12 -18.12
C VAL A 100 -1.10 -3.25 -19.02
N ASN A 101 -2.08 -4.04 -18.60
CA ASN A 101 -3.34 -4.20 -19.32
C ASN A 101 -4.40 -3.34 -18.65
N ILE A 102 -4.89 -2.34 -19.37
CA ILE A 102 -5.93 -1.41 -18.92
C ILE A 102 -7.25 -1.83 -19.56
N TYR A 103 -8.24 -2.12 -18.74
CA TYR A 103 -9.58 -2.48 -19.12
C TYR A 103 -10.52 -1.34 -18.73
N ILE A 104 -11.19 -0.75 -19.71
CA ILE A 104 -12.21 0.27 -19.48
C ILE A 104 -13.57 -0.39 -19.69
N GLU A 105 -14.33 -0.51 -18.61
CA GLU A 105 -15.70 -1.01 -18.69
C GLU A 105 -16.53 -0.03 -19.54
N ASN A 106 -17.20 -0.55 -20.57
CA ASN A 106 -17.87 0.28 -21.58
C ASN A 106 -19.38 0.03 -21.65
N SER A 107 -20.00 -0.29 -20.51
CA SER A 107 -21.45 -0.46 -20.41
C SER A 107 -22.21 0.87 -20.53
N GLY A 108 -23.54 0.76 -20.64
CA GLY A 108 -24.45 1.90 -20.70
C GLY A 108 -24.30 2.87 -19.52
N SER A 109 -24.03 2.38 -18.31
CA SER A 109 -23.90 3.20 -17.10
C SER A 109 -22.62 4.05 -17.12
N MET A 110 -21.59 3.63 -17.85
CA MET A 110 -20.33 4.37 -17.95
C MET A 110 -20.37 5.58 -18.91
N ASN A 111 -21.40 5.68 -19.75
CA ASN A 111 -21.50 6.72 -20.78
C ASN A 111 -21.42 8.16 -20.24
N GLY A 112 -21.97 8.40 -19.05
CA GLY A 112 -21.98 9.73 -18.45
C GLY A 112 -20.58 10.24 -18.10
N TYR A 113 -19.65 9.35 -17.77
CA TYR A 113 -18.27 9.71 -17.44
C TYR A 113 -17.41 10.07 -18.64
N VAL A 114 -17.79 9.66 -19.86
CA VAL A 114 -17.04 9.98 -21.08
C VAL A 114 -17.69 11.08 -21.93
N ASN A 115 -18.85 11.57 -21.53
CA ASN A 115 -19.53 12.65 -22.22
C ASN A 115 -19.00 14.02 -21.76
N GLY A 116 -18.20 14.64 -22.64
CA GLY A 116 -17.56 15.93 -22.38
C GLY A 116 -16.10 15.81 -21.92
N ASN A 117 -15.63 16.84 -21.21
CA ASN A 117 -14.29 16.87 -20.61
C ASN A 117 -14.41 16.69 -19.09
N THR A 118 -14.37 15.44 -18.66
CA THR A 118 -14.64 15.01 -17.29
C THR A 118 -13.37 14.63 -16.55
N GLN A 119 -13.43 14.61 -15.21
CA GLN A 119 -12.33 14.15 -14.34
C GLN A 119 -11.97 12.68 -14.61
N PHE A 120 -12.92 11.85 -15.06
CA PHE A 120 -12.66 10.48 -15.50
C PHE A 120 -11.62 10.43 -16.64
N LYS A 121 -11.81 11.26 -17.67
CA LYS A 121 -10.85 11.36 -18.79
C LYS A 121 -9.52 11.97 -18.33
N GLY A 122 -9.58 12.93 -17.41
CA GLY A 122 -8.41 13.50 -16.74
C GLY A 122 -7.57 12.45 -16.00
N ALA A 123 -8.19 11.64 -15.15
CA ALA A 123 -7.54 10.57 -14.40
C ALA A 123 -6.92 9.51 -15.30
N ILE A 124 -7.60 9.11 -16.39
CA ILE A 124 -7.03 8.20 -17.40
C ILE A 124 -5.76 8.82 -18.00
N ARG A 125 -5.80 10.09 -18.38
CA ARG A 125 -4.63 10.79 -18.92
C ARG A 125 -3.49 10.81 -17.92
N ASP A 126 -3.74 11.16 -16.66
CA ASP A 126 -2.73 11.21 -15.60
C ASP A 126 -2.10 9.82 -15.37
N LEU A 127 -2.94 8.79 -15.31
CA LEU A 127 -2.50 7.39 -15.22
C LEU A 127 -1.62 7.01 -16.41
N LEU A 128 -2.06 7.27 -17.63
CA LEU A 128 -1.30 6.92 -18.85
C LEU A 128 0.03 7.66 -18.94
N VAL A 129 0.12 8.91 -18.50
CA VAL A 129 1.38 9.66 -18.42
C VAL A 129 2.37 8.94 -17.50
N MET A 130 1.93 8.58 -16.28
CA MET A 130 2.78 7.85 -15.33
C MET A 130 3.18 6.49 -15.89
N LEU A 131 2.23 5.71 -16.39
CA LEU A 131 2.49 4.39 -16.94
C LEU A 131 3.47 4.43 -18.12
N LYS A 132 3.26 5.35 -19.08
CA LYS A 132 4.14 5.53 -20.23
C LYS A 132 5.55 5.88 -19.80
N TYR A 133 5.70 6.77 -18.82
CA TYR A 133 7.01 7.16 -18.30
C TYR A 133 7.76 5.97 -17.66
N TYR A 134 7.09 5.15 -16.86
CA TYR A 134 7.73 4.08 -16.09
C TYR A 134 7.85 2.75 -16.83
N TYR A 135 6.80 2.30 -17.51
CA TYR A 135 6.75 0.99 -18.17
C TYR A 135 7.06 1.05 -19.67
N GLY A 136 6.96 2.24 -20.27
CA GLY A 136 7.10 2.44 -21.71
C GLY A 136 5.83 2.05 -22.48
N GLU A 137 5.52 2.84 -23.50
CA GLU A 137 4.28 2.73 -24.29
C GLU A 137 4.05 1.33 -24.88
N LYS A 138 5.11 0.66 -25.35
CA LYS A 138 5.02 -0.70 -25.94
C LYS A 138 4.54 -1.79 -25.00
N ASN A 139 4.56 -1.54 -23.69
CA ASN A 139 4.16 -2.50 -22.66
C ASN A 139 2.75 -2.22 -22.12
N ILE A 140 2.04 -1.23 -22.68
CA ILE A 140 0.72 -0.81 -22.23
C ILE A 140 -0.31 -1.20 -23.27
N ASN A 141 -1.30 -2.00 -22.87
CA ASN A 141 -2.45 -2.34 -23.68
C ASN A 141 -3.69 -1.67 -23.09
N ILE A 142 -4.58 -1.16 -23.94
CA ILE A 142 -5.87 -0.60 -23.52
C ILE A 142 -6.96 -1.35 -24.28
N ASP A 143 -7.89 -1.94 -23.54
CA ASP A 143 -9.02 -2.69 -24.05
C ASP A 143 -10.32 -2.14 -23.46
N PHE A 144 -11.42 -2.22 -24.22
CA PHE A 144 -12.75 -2.10 -23.65
C PHE A 144 -13.23 -3.44 -23.12
N ILE A 145 -14.09 -3.44 -22.11
CA ILE A 145 -14.65 -4.68 -21.57
C ILE A 145 -16.12 -4.54 -21.19
N ASN A 146 -16.92 -5.54 -21.57
CA ASN A 146 -18.28 -5.76 -21.07
C ASN A 146 -18.50 -7.27 -20.84
N SER A 147 -19.22 -7.97 -21.73
CA SER A 147 -19.33 -9.43 -21.70
C SER A 147 -18.02 -10.13 -22.12
N THR A 148 -17.19 -9.46 -22.93
CA THR A 148 -15.85 -9.91 -23.35
C THR A 148 -14.89 -8.74 -23.48
N ILE A 149 -13.61 -9.04 -23.70
CA ILE A 149 -12.53 -8.07 -23.95
C ILE A 149 -12.53 -7.66 -25.43
N TYR A 150 -12.51 -6.37 -25.70
CA TYR A 150 -12.44 -5.76 -27.02
C TYR A 150 -11.17 -4.91 -27.16
N PRO A 151 -10.16 -5.39 -27.91
CA PRO A 151 -8.94 -4.64 -28.12
C PRO A 151 -9.17 -3.28 -28.77
N THR A 152 -8.52 -2.23 -28.26
CA THR A 152 -8.57 -0.90 -28.90
C THR A 152 -7.45 -0.74 -29.92
N GLN A 153 -7.73 0.01 -30.99
CA GLN A 153 -6.71 0.45 -31.94
C GLN A 153 -6.29 1.88 -31.54
N ILE A 154 -5.09 2.01 -31.00
CA ILE A 154 -4.55 3.30 -30.59
C ILE A 154 -3.78 3.89 -31.77
N HIS A 155 -4.27 5.02 -32.29
CA HIS A 155 -3.58 5.78 -33.33
C HIS A 155 -2.90 7.01 -32.69
N GLY A 156 -1.57 7.07 -32.74
CA GLY A 156 -0.78 8.16 -32.17
C GLY A 156 -0.38 7.91 -30.71
N ASP A 157 -0.09 8.99 -29.98
CA ASP A 157 0.39 8.91 -28.59
C ASP A 157 -0.69 8.35 -27.65
N ILE A 158 -0.37 7.26 -26.95
CA ILE A 158 -1.26 6.62 -25.97
C ILE A 158 -1.84 7.61 -24.94
N VAL A 159 -1.10 8.64 -24.53
CA VAL A 159 -1.59 9.64 -23.57
C VAL A 159 -2.79 10.42 -24.09
N THR A 160 -2.91 10.54 -25.42
CA THR A 160 -4.03 11.22 -26.08
C THR A 160 -5.27 10.35 -26.23
N PHE A 161 -5.19 9.05 -25.95
CA PHE A 161 -6.32 8.12 -26.00
C PHE A 161 -7.52 8.60 -25.15
N SER A 162 -7.25 9.17 -23.98
CA SER A 162 -8.29 9.75 -23.13
C SER A 162 -9.17 10.76 -23.87
N LYS A 163 -8.63 11.52 -24.84
CA LYS A 163 -9.39 12.51 -25.62
C LYS A 163 -10.35 11.87 -26.61
N SER A 164 -10.04 10.69 -27.15
CA SER A 164 -10.93 9.99 -28.08
C SER A 164 -12.14 9.39 -27.37
N LEU A 165 -12.09 9.18 -26.05
CA LEU A 165 -13.21 8.62 -25.30
C LEU A 165 -14.44 9.54 -25.35
N ASN A 166 -15.54 8.98 -25.86
CA ASN A 166 -16.87 9.56 -25.87
C ASN A 166 -17.94 8.46 -25.97
N THR A 167 -19.22 8.84 -25.89
CA THR A 167 -20.36 7.91 -25.93
C THR A 167 -20.47 7.11 -27.24
N LYS A 168 -19.87 7.56 -28.34
CA LYS A 168 -19.84 6.80 -29.60
C LYS A 168 -18.72 5.76 -29.58
N THR A 169 -17.53 6.11 -29.09
CA THR A 169 -16.40 5.17 -29.02
C THR A 169 -16.61 4.07 -27.99
N PHE A 170 -17.47 4.30 -26.97
CA PHE A 170 -17.87 3.28 -26.01
C PHE A 170 -18.86 2.25 -26.57
N LYS A 171 -19.49 2.48 -27.73
CA LYS A 171 -20.46 1.55 -28.34
C LYS A 171 -19.76 0.39 -29.06
N ILE A 172 -19.06 -0.43 -28.31
CA ILE A 172 -18.34 -1.62 -28.79
C ILE A 172 -18.83 -2.84 -28.02
N GLY A 173 -19.22 -3.90 -28.73
CA GLY A 173 -19.77 -5.11 -28.12
C GLY A 173 -21.19 -4.93 -27.58
N ASN A 174 -21.56 -5.79 -26.61
CA ASN A 174 -22.88 -5.73 -25.98
C ASN A 174 -22.85 -4.81 -24.75
N THR A 175 -22.98 -3.50 -24.97
CA THR A 175 -22.90 -2.48 -23.91
C THR A 175 -24.08 -2.51 -22.92
N TYR A 176 -25.07 -3.39 -23.12
CA TYR A 176 -26.18 -3.60 -22.18
C TYR A 176 -25.92 -4.74 -21.19
N ASP A 177 -24.90 -5.56 -21.42
CA ASP A 177 -24.56 -6.71 -20.58
C ASP A 177 -23.14 -6.56 -20.04
N SER A 178 -23.05 -6.21 -18.75
CA SER A 178 -21.80 -5.99 -18.03
C SER A 178 -21.86 -6.72 -16.69
N ASN A 179 -21.68 -8.04 -16.74
CA ASN A 179 -21.60 -8.85 -15.53
C ASN A 179 -20.22 -8.64 -14.87
N LEU A 180 -20.18 -7.87 -13.78
CA LEU A 180 -18.94 -7.56 -13.06
C LEU A 180 -18.16 -8.80 -12.62
N ASN A 181 -18.81 -9.89 -12.20
CA ASN A 181 -18.10 -11.11 -11.82
C ASN A 181 -17.39 -11.77 -13.01
N ASN A 182 -18.05 -11.79 -14.18
CA ASN A 182 -17.44 -12.26 -15.42
C ASN A 182 -16.27 -11.35 -15.85
N ILE A 183 -16.40 -10.03 -15.70
CA ILE A 183 -15.33 -9.06 -15.95
C ILE A 183 -14.11 -9.35 -15.06
N PHE A 184 -14.31 -9.49 -13.74
CA PHE A 184 -13.22 -9.83 -12.82
C PHE A 184 -12.58 -11.18 -13.18
N ASN A 185 -13.38 -12.20 -13.48
CA ASN A 185 -12.86 -13.50 -13.91
C ASN A 185 -11.97 -13.40 -15.15
N GLN A 186 -12.41 -12.68 -16.18
CA GLN A 186 -11.61 -12.49 -17.40
C GLN A 186 -10.29 -11.77 -17.12
N ILE A 187 -10.33 -10.71 -16.31
CA ILE A 187 -9.14 -9.92 -15.98
C ILE A 187 -8.16 -10.71 -15.10
N LEU A 188 -8.66 -11.40 -14.06
CA LEU A 188 -7.83 -12.24 -13.19
C LEU A 188 -7.15 -13.36 -13.97
N ASN A 189 -7.85 -13.97 -14.94
CA ASN A 189 -7.28 -14.99 -15.84
C ASN A 189 -6.19 -14.44 -16.78
N LYS A 190 -6.21 -13.13 -17.07
CA LYS A 190 -5.17 -12.44 -17.86
C LYS A 190 -4.06 -11.84 -17.00
N THR A 191 -4.20 -11.87 -15.68
CA THR A 191 -3.21 -11.34 -14.74
C THR A 191 -2.17 -12.41 -14.43
N ALA A 192 -1.04 -12.40 -15.12
CA ALA A 192 0.10 -13.27 -14.86
C ALA A 192 1.13 -12.60 -13.93
N LYS A 193 2.22 -13.31 -13.61
CA LYS A 193 3.31 -12.86 -12.73
C LYS A 193 3.89 -11.49 -13.10
N ASP A 194 4.03 -11.22 -14.38
CA ASP A 194 4.57 -10.00 -14.98
C ASP A 194 3.48 -9.10 -15.59
N THR A 195 2.21 -9.31 -15.24
CA THR A 195 1.10 -8.48 -15.71
C THR A 195 0.51 -7.66 -14.57
N ILE A 196 0.32 -6.38 -14.80
CA ILE A 196 -0.47 -5.47 -13.98
C ILE A 196 -1.78 -5.21 -14.72
N SER A 197 -2.89 -5.69 -14.17
CA SER A 197 -4.22 -5.48 -14.76
C SER A 197 -4.94 -4.36 -14.05
N ILE A 198 -5.50 -3.41 -14.79
CA ILE A 198 -6.18 -2.23 -14.27
C ILE A 198 -7.59 -2.18 -14.85
N LEU A 199 -8.63 -2.19 -14.02
CA LEU A 199 -10.01 -2.02 -14.42
C LEU A 199 -10.50 -0.61 -14.05
N LEU A 200 -11.15 0.08 -14.98
CA LEU A 200 -11.90 1.31 -14.73
C LEU A 200 -13.40 1.03 -14.92
N SER A 201 -14.20 1.24 -13.87
CA SER A 201 -15.63 0.92 -13.86
C SER A 201 -16.35 1.75 -12.79
N ASP A 202 -17.66 1.94 -12.92
CA ASP A 202 -18.51 2.48 -11.85
C ASP A 202 -18.79 1.44 -10.76
N CYS A 203 -18.46 0.17 -11.02
CA CYS A 203 -18.63 -0.99 -10.15
C CYS A 203 -20.06 -1.17 -9.63
N ILE A 204 -21.06 -0.82 -10.45
CA ILE A 204 -22.48 -1.04 -10.15
C ILE A 204 -22.90 -2.43 -10.62
N TYR A 205 -23.40 -3.27 -9.70
CA TYR A 205 -23.96 -4.56 -10.08
C TYR A 205 -25.28 -4.40 -10.84
N SER A 206 -25.38 -5.06 -11.99
CA SER A 206 -26.66 -5.26 -12.67
C SER A 206 -27.42 -6.43 -12.04
N ILE A 207 -28.33 -6.13 -11.11
CA ILE A 207 -29.24 -7.11 -10.50
C ILE A 207 -30.67 -6.94 -11.02
N GLN A 208 -31.44 -8.03 -11.03
CA GLN A 208 -32.87 -8.01 -11.38
C GLN A 208 -33.67 -8.74 -10.31
N GLY A 209 -34.67 -8.08 -9.74
CA GLY A 209 -35.59 -8.66 -8.75
C GLY A 209 -35.82 -7.76 -7.53
N SER A 210 -36.82 -8.11 -6.72
CA SER A 210 -37.27 -7.29 -5.59
C SER A 210 -36.47 -7.51 -4.29
N LYS A 211 -35.72 -8.61 -4.17
CA LYS A 211 -34.91 -8.93 -3.00
C LYS A 211 -33.47 -8.44 -3.18
N THR A 212 -33.30 -7.12 -3.19
CA THR A 212 -32.01 -6.46 -3.48
C THR A 212 -30.86 -6.99 -2.63
N GLU A 213 -31.04 -7.16 -1.32
CA GLU A 213 -29.94 -7.58 -0.44
C GLU A 213 -29.51 -9.03 -0.67
N ASP A 214 -30.46 -9.93 -0.90
CA ASP A 214 -30.18 -11.34 -1.24
C ASP A 214 -29.38 -11.41 -2.54
N LEU A 215 -29.83 -10.69 -3.58
CA LEU A 215 -29.16 -10.63 -4.88
C LEU A 215 -27.74 -10.05 -4.77
N LEU A 216 -27.54 -8.99 -3.99
CA LEU A 216 -26.22 -8.41 -3.75
C LEU A 216 -25.31 -9.37 -2.95
N SER A 217 -25.87 -10.15 -2.03
CA SER A 217 -25.14 -11.21 -1.32
C SER A 217 -24.72 -12.35 -2.24
N ASP A 218 -25.54 -12.70 -3.23
CA ASP A 218 -25.17 -13.65 -4.29
C ASP A 218 -24.02 -13.10 -5.14
N GLN A 219 -24.09 -11.82 -5.55
CA GLN A 219 -23.01 -11.18 -6.30
C GLN A 219 -21.69 -11.14 -5.50
N LYS A 220 -21.75 -10.85 -4.20
CA LYS A 220 -20.60 -10.94 -3.29
C LYS A 220 -19.94 -12.32 -3.34
N SER A 221 -20.75 -13.38 -3.27
CA SER A 221 -20.27 -14.76 -3.28
C SER A 221 -19.60 -15.13 -4.61
N LEU A 222 -20.12 -14.64 -5.73
CA LEU A 222 -19.52 -14.83 -7.06
C LEU A 222 -18.20 -14.07 -7.23
N THR A 223 -18.11 -12.84 -6.71
CA THR A 223 -16.84 -12.08 -6.70
C THR A 223 -15.80 -12.80 -5.84
N LYS A 224 -16.19 -13.30 -4.67
CA LYS A 224 -15.31 -14.10 -3.82
C LYS A 224 -14.78 -15.33 -4.56
N ASP A 225 -15.64 -16.06 -5.25
CA ASP A 225 -15.25 -17.24 -6.04
C ASP A 225 -14.24 -16.91 -7.15
N ALA A 226 -14.41 -15.77 -7.84
CA ALA A 226 -13.47 -15.32 -8.86
C ALA A 226 -12.04 -15.16 -8.32
N PHE A 227 -11.89 -14.50 -7.16
CA PHE A 227 -10.60 -14.29 -6.51
C PHE A 227 -10.04 -15.58 -5.90
N LEU A 228 -10.86 -16.40 -5.25
CA LEU A 228 -10.45 -17.71 -4.74
C LEU A 228 -9.95 -18.64 -5.85
N THR A 229 -10.63 -18.62 -7.01
CA THR A 229 -10.20 -19.39 -8.18
C THR A 229 -8.85 -18.90 -8.70
N LYS A 230 -8.59 -17.58 -8.69
CA LYS A 230 -7.25 -17.05 -9.00
C LYS A 230 -6.20 -17.55 -8.00
N PHE A 231 -6.48 -17.59 -6.70
CA PHE A 231 -5.53 -18.06 -5.69
C PHE A 231 -5.13 -19.54 -5.87
N LYS A 232 -5.99 -20.38 -6.47
CA LYS A 232 -5.62 -21.78 -6.82
C LYS A 232 -4.40 -21.89 -7.74
N SER A 233 -4.07 -20.84 -8.49
CA SER A 233 -2.84 -20.76 -9.29
C SER A 233 -1.56 -20.65 -8.46
N LYS A 234 -1.66 -20.51 -7.13
CA LYS A 234 -0.58 -20.30 -6.16
C LYS A 234 0.20 -18.99 -6.35
N GLU A 235 -0.31 -18.08 -7.16
CA GLU A 235 0.21 -16.72 -7.26
C GLU A 235 -0.28 -15.89 -6.07
N ARG A 236 0.65 -15.20 -5.41
CA ARG A 236 0.30 -14.25 -4.35
C ARG A 236 -0.20 -12.96 -4.99
N LEU A 237 -1.51 -12.77 -5.03
CA LEU A 237 -2.15 -11.57 -5.56
C LEU A 237 -2.14 -10.44 -4.53
N ALA A 238 -2.07 -9.21 -5.04
CA ALA A 238 -2.45 -7.99 -4.33
C ALA A 238 -3.45 -7.21 -5.20
N THR A 239 -4.33 -6.46 -4.53
CA THR A 239 -5.39 -5.69 -5.20
C THR A 239 -5.48 -4.30 -4.59
N SER A 240 -5.50 -3.27 -5.43
CA SER A 240 -5.74 -1.89 -5.00
C SER A 240 -7.04 -1.40 -5.61
N ILE A 241 -7.92 -0.82 -4.79
CA ILE A 241 -9.17 -0.19 -5.23
C ILE A 241 -9.05 1.28 -4.90
N VAL A 242 -9.03 2.11 -5.94
CA VAL A 242 -8.99 3.58 -5.82
C VAL A 242 -10.36 4.12 -6.13
N LYS A 243 -10.97 4.81 -5.17
CA LYS A 243 -12.20 5.58 -5.36
C LYS A 243 -11.84 6.94 -5.92
N LEU A 244 -12.47 7.30 -7.03
CA LEU A 244 -12.39 8.62 -7.63
C LEU A 244 -13.79 9.16 -7.88
N THR A 245 -13.89 10.47 -8.08
CA THR A 245 -15.13 11.17 -8.39
C THR A 245 -14.98 11.96 -9.67
N SER A 246 -16.01 11.92 -10.50
CA SER A 246 -16.07 12.64 -11.77
C SER A 246 -17.47 13.18 -12.03
N GLU A 247 -17.55 14.28 -12.75
CA GLU A 247 -18.79 14.70 -13.37
C GLU A 247 -19.36 13.59 -14.25
N PHE A 248 -20.68 13.46 -14.18
CA PHE A 248 -21.48 12.54 -14.94
C PHE A 248 -22.52 13.30 -15.75
N ASN A 249 -22.42 13.16 -17.07
CA ASN A 249 -23.26 13.84 -18.06
C ASN A 249 -23.99 12.80 -18.92
N GLY A 250 -25.07 12.22 -18.42
CA GLY A 250 -25.74 11.12 -19.14
C GLY A 250 -26.95 10.53 -18.42
N THR A 251 -27.39 9.39 -18.92
CA THR A 251 -28.48 8.60 -18.31
C THR A 251 -27.92 7.74 -17.19
N TYR A 252 -28.42 7.95 -15.98
CA TYR A 252 -28.25 7.03 -14.87
C TYR A 252 -29.41 6.03 -14.84
N TYR A 253 -29.10 4.77 -14.56
CA TYR A 253 -30.06 3.68 -14.41
C TYR A 253 -29.96 3.20 -12.97
N ASP A 254 -31.04 3.36 -12.19
CA ASP A 254 -31.08 2.86 -10.81
C ASP A 254 -31.37 1.36 -10.74
N LYS A 255 -31.40 0.80 -9.52
CA LYS A 255 -31.70 -0.62 -9.28
C LYS A 255 -33.04 -1.09 -9.87
N GLU A 256 -33.98 -0.19 -10.13
CA GLU A 256 -35.29 -0.48 -10.73
C GLU A 256 -35.29 -0.28 -12.26
N ASN A 257 -34.11 -0.03 -12.85
CA ASN A 257 -33.91 0.36 -14.25
C ASN A 257 -34.61 1.67 -14.64
N LYS A 258 -34.99 2.51 -13.66
CA LYS A 258 -35.55 3.81 -13.94
C LYS A 258 -34.42 4.75 -14.37
N LYS A 259 -34.71 5.49 -15.44
CA LYS A 259 -33.75 6.39 -16.09
C LYS A 259 -33.85 7.78 -15.49
N THR A 260 -32.71 8.33 -15.09
CA THR A 260 -32.60 9.75 -14.69
C THR A 260 -31.51 10.43 -15.50
N GLN A 261 -31.82 11.56 -16.12
CA GLN A 261 -30.81 12.38 -16.80
C GLN A 261 -30.05 13.22 -15.79
N LEU A 262 -28.73 13.09 -15.80
CA LEU A 262 -27.82 13.86 -14.96
C LEU A 262 -26.95 14.76 -15.83
N SER A 263 -26.66 15.96 -15.33
CA SER A 263 -25.84 16.97 -16.01
C SER A 263 -24.87 17.57 -14.99
N GLY A 264 -23.59 17.23 -15.11
CA GLY A 264 -22.50 17.73 -14.28
C GLY A 264 -22.52 17.20 -12.85
N GLN A 265 -23.33 16.18 -12.54
CA GLN A 265 -23.39 15.65 -11.18
C GLN A 265 -22.14 14.84 -10.89
N LEU A 266 -21.46 15.14 -9.78
CA LEU A 266 -20.32 14.37 -9.33
C LEU A 266 -20.76 12.98 -8.86
N ARG A 267 -20.12 11.93 -9.42
CA ARG A 267 -20.42 10.53 -9.15
C ARG A 267 -19.12 9.74 -8.93
N PRO A 268 -19.12 8.77 -8.00
CA PRO A 268 -17.98 7.90 -7.77
C PRO A 268 -17.78 6.86 -8.89
N TYR A 269 -16.54 6.60 -9.23
CA TYR A 269 -16.08 5.48 -10.05
C TYR A 269 -14.76 4.94 -9.47
N TYR A 270 -14.30 3.79 -9.96
CA TYR A 270 -13.20 3.05 -9.35
C TYR A 270 -12.15 2.65 -10.36
N ILE A 271 -10.88 2.74 -9.92
CA ILE A 271 -9.75 2.07 -10.57
C ILE A 271 -9.36 0.88 -9.70
N THR A 272 -9.53 -0.34 -10.21
CA THR A 272 -9.12 -1.57 -9.54
C THR A 272 -7.88 -2.14 -10.20
N ILE A 273 -6.77 -2.19 -9.46
CA ILE A 273 -5.49 -2.74 -9.91
C ILE A 273 -5.32 -4.13 -9.31
N MET A 274 -5.01 -5.12 -10.13
CA MET A 274 -4.78 -6.51 -9.75
C MET A 274 -3.43 -6.96 -10.32
N ALA A 275 -2.54 -7.43 -9.46
CA ALA A 275 -1.22 -7.91 -9.86
C ALA A 275 -0.66 -8.86 -8.80
N THR A 276 0.44 -9.56 -9.07
CA THR A 276 1.15 -10.27 -8.00
C THR A 276 1.72 -9.29 -6.97
N ASP A 277 1.96 -9.71 -5.72
CA ASP A 277 2.54 -8.86 -4.67
C ASP A 277 3.80 -8.11 -5.14
N ILE A 278 4.67 -8.79 -5.90
CA ILE A 278 5.91 -8.20 -6.43
C ILE A 278 5.61 -7.11 -7.47
N ALA A 279 4.70 -7.40 -8.41
CA ALA A 279 4.29 -6.44 -9.43
C ALA A 279 3.54 -5.24 -8.83
N MET A 280 2.70 -5.49 -7.81
CA MET A 280 1.97 -4.45 -7.09
C MET A 280 2.91 -3.56 -6.28
N ASN A 281 3.94 -4.11 -5.64
CA ASN A 281 4.95 -3.30 -4.96
C ASN A 281 5.69 -2.39 -5.95
N ASN A 282 6.12 -2.94 -7.09
CA ASN A 282 6.72 -2.14 -8.15
C ASN A 282 5.77 -1.03 -8.65
N PHE A 283 4.49 -1.35 -8.81
CA PHE A 283 3.46 -0.38 -9.19
C PHE A 283 3.31 0.74 -8.16
N ASN A 284 3.16 0.43 -6.86
CA ASN A 284 2.94 1.44 -5.82
C ASN A 284 4.19 2.31 -5.55
N GLU A 285 5.39 1.77 -5.75
CA GLU A 285 6.64 2.53 -5.66
C GLU A 285 6.74 3.60 -6.76
N ASN A 286 6.31 3.28 -7.98
CA ASN A 286 6.54 4.11 -9.16
C ASN A 286 5.31 4.92 -9.62
N ILE A 287 4.10 4.38 -9.46
CA ILE A 287 2.85 5.00 -9.91
C ILE A 287 2.10 5.59 -8.72
N LYS A 288 2.00 6.93 -8.70
CA LYS A 288 1.44 7.68 -7.56
C LYS A 288 -0.05 7.97 -7.76
N LEU A 289 -0.88 6.96 -7.47
CA LEU A 289 -2.33 7.12 -7.38
C LEU A 289 -2.73 7.72 -6.02
N VAL A 290 -2.52 9.02 -5.86
CA VAL A 290 -2.76 9.76 -4.62
C VAL A 290 -3.36 11.14 -4.90
N LYS A 291 -3.90 11.76 -3.85
CA LYS A 291 -4.46 13.12 -3.90
C LYS A 291 -3.45 14.12 -4.49
N GLY A 292 -3.91 14.94 -5.43
CA GLY A 292 -3.09 15.96 -6.11
C GLY A 292 -2.19 15.42 -7.24
N LYS A 293 -2.19 14.10 -7.49
CA LYS A 293 -1.50 13.48 -8.63
C LYS A 293 -2.44 12.86 -9.66
N VAL A 294 -3.64 12.50 -9.24
CA VAL A 294 -4.69 11.96 -10.12
C VAL A 294 -5.95 12.77 -9.92
N GLU A 295 -6.50 13.29 -11.01
CA GLU A 295 -7.74 14.05 -10.99
C GLU A 295 -8.91 13.23 -10.41
N GLY A 296 -9.67 13.84 -9.49
CA GLY A 296 -10.83 13.19 -8.86
C GLY A 296 -10.51 12.16 -7.77
N PHE A 297 -9.24 11.92 -7.40
CA PHE A 297 -8.89 10.98 -6.32
C PHE A 297 -9.58 11.33 -5.00
N GLU A 298 -10.18 10.32 -4.34
CA GLU A 298 -10.71 10.45 -2.99
C GLU A 298 -10.02 9.52 -1.98
N ASN A 299 -10.07 8.20 -2.23
CA ASN A 299 -9.62 7.19 -1.28
C ASN A 299 -8.98 6.00 -1.98
N LYS A 300 -8.16 5.24 -1.25
CA LYS A 300 -7.52 4.01 -1.73
C LYS A 300 -7.64 2.92 -0.68
N TYR A 301 -7.94 1.69 -1.11
CA TYR A 301 -7.89 0.49 -0.29
C TYR A 301 -6.97 -0.54 -0.95
N ASN A 302 -6.03 -1.11 -0.19
CA ASN A 302 -5.13 -2.14 -0.67
C ASN A 302 -5.39 -3.44 0.08
N LEU A 303 -5.54 -4.53 -0.67
CA LEU A 303 -5.65 -5.89 -0.16
C LEU A 303 -4.35 -6.62 -0.47
N THR A 304 -3.80 -7.31 0.54
CA THR A 304 -2.54 -8.04 0.42
C THR A 304 -2.49 -9.23 1.38
N LEU A 305 -1.84 -10.30 0.93
CA LEU A 305 -1.52 -11.47 1.75
C LEU A 305 -0.24 -11.29 2.58
N ASN A 306 0.45 -10.15 2.47
CA ASN A 306 1.71 -9.90 3.17
C ASN A 306 1.49 -9.63 4.66
N ASN A 307 2.45 -10.10 5.47
CA ASN A 307 2.57 -9.76 6.88
C ASN A 307 3.87 -8.96 7.04
N TYR A 308 3.76 -7.76 7.60
CA TYR A 308 4.84 -6.78 7.70
C TYR A 308 5.52 -6.78 9.09
N SER A 309 5.11 -7.66 10.01
CA SER A 309 5.60 -7.67 11.41
C SER A 309 7.12 -7.78 11.54
N GLN A 310 7.80 -8.50 10.63
CA GLN A 310 9.25 -8.71 10.69
C GLN A 310 10.08 -7.56 10.08
N GLY A 311 9.47 -6.68 9.28
CA GLY A 311 10.16 -5.60 8.57
C GLY A 311 9.93 -4.21 9.16
N ILE A 312 9.06 -4.08 10.15
CA ILE A 312 8.68 -2.78 10.72
C ILE A 312 9.62 -2.42 11.88
N TYR A 313 10.22 -1.24 11.77
CA TYR A 313 10.91 -0.62 12.89
C TYR A 313 9.89 -0.09 13.90
N PHE A 314 10.13 -0.35 15.18
CA PHE A 314 9.40 0.28 16.27
C PHE A 314 10.26 0.40 17.53
N SER A 315 9.97 1.42 18.34
CA SER A 315 10.64 1.66 19.62
C SER A 315 9.75 2.44 20.56
N VAL A 316 9.81 2.12 21.85
CA VAL A 316 9.35 3.04 22.89
C VAL A 316 10.18 4.31 22.82
N ILE A 317 9.52 5.47 22.87
CA ILE A 317 10.14 6.79 22.85
C ILE A 317 9.55 7.64 23.97
N ASN A 318 10.33 8.62 24.43
CA ASN A 318 9.85 9.61 25.38
C ASN A 318 9.30 10.82 24.62
N THR A 319 8.06 11.17 24.91
CA THR A 319 7.40 12.37 24.39
C THR A 319 7.15 13.36 25.53
N ASN A 320 6.53 14.50 25.23
CA ASN A 320 5.99 15.39 26.26
C ASN A 320 4.67 14.87 26.85
N GLU A 321 4.07 13.83 26.26
CA GLU A 321 2.80 13.23 26.68
C GLU A 321 3.05 11.86 27.33
N TYR A 322 3.56 11.87 28.57
CA TYR A 322 3.83 10.66 29.33
C TYR A 322 3.34 10.79 30.77
N SER A 323 3.10 9.64 31.41
CA SER A 323 2.74 9.54 32.82
C SER A 323 3.38 8.27 33.39
N GLY A 324 3.97 8.40 34.58
CA GLY A 324 4.75 7.34 35.20
C GLY A 324 6.24 7.38 34.80
N ARG A 325 6.97 6.37 35.26
CA ARG A 325 8.40 6.16 34.99
C ARG A 325 8.64 4.69 34.68
N PHE A 326 9.60 4.44 33.81
CA PHE A 326 10.07 3.11 33.44
C PHE A 326 11.53 3.21 32.99
N LYS A 327 12.20 2.07 32.90
CA LYS A 327 13.53 1.94 32.31
C LYS A 327 13.45 1.05 31.07
N PRO A 328 14.36 1.19 30.09
CA PRO A 328 14.50 0.21 29.03
C PRO A 328 14.87 -1.16 29.60
N ASP A 329 14.17 -2.21 29.19
CA ASP A 329 14.51 -3.60 29.50
C ASP A 329 15.68 -4.02 28.63
N LYS A 330 16.83 -4.36 29.25
CA LYS A 330 18.06 -4.71 28.53
C LYS A 330 17.92 -5.97 27.67
N ASP A 331 17.02 -6.89 27.99
CA ASP A 331 16.80 -8.11 27.22
C ASP A 331 16.10 -7.82 25.87
N PHE A 332 15.37 -6.70 25.81
CA PHE A 332 14.56 -6.29 24.66
C PHE A 332 14.93 -4.89 24.15
N SER A 333 16.11 -4.39 24.51
CA SER A 333 16.61 -3.09 24.08
C SER A 333 18.06 -3.20 23.63
N GLY A 334 18.38 -2.56 22.52
CA GLY A 334 19.72 -2.51 21.96
C GLY A 334 20.02 -1.13 21.37
N ASP A 335 21.20 -0.99 20.77
CA ASP A 335 21.60 0.25 20.10
C ASP A 335 20.61 0.56 18.97
N GLY A 336 19.70 1.50 19.25
CA GLY A 336 18.73 2.01 18.29
C GLY A 336 17.29 1.54 18.44
N SER A 337 16.91 0.70 19.42
CA SER A 337 15.49 0.47 19.72
C SER A 337 15.24 -0.03 21.15
N ILE A 338 14.10 0.38 21.71
CA ILE A 338 13.57 -0.08 23.00
C ILE A 338 12.28 -0.84 22.72
N LYS A 339 12.31 -2.17 22.82
CA LYS A 339 11.14 -3.06 22.62
C LYS A 339 10.66 -3.70 23.92
N GLY A 340 11.24 -3.28 25.05
CA GLY A 340 10.75 -3.63 26.37
C GLY A 340 11.05 -2.55 27.40
N ILE A 341 10.20 -2.49 28.42
CA ILE A 341 10.33 -1.57 29.55
C ILE A 341 10.18 -2.34 30.88
N GLU A 342 10.90 -1.89 31.90
CA GLU A 342 10.94 -2.47 33.24
C GLU A 342 10.88 -1.39 34.33
N ASP A 343 10.80 -1.79 35.61
CA ASP A 343 10.73 -0.89 36.76
C ASP A 343 9.58 0.14 36.67
N VAL A 344 8.40 -0.31 36.21
CA VAL A 344 7.27 0.58 35.92
C VAL A 344 6.66 1.14 37.21
N LYS A 345 6.63 2.47 37.32
CA LYS A 345 6.07 3.20 38.48
C LYS A 345 5.08 4.27 38.02
N ILE A 346 3.85 4.20 38.52
CA ILE A 346 2.86 5.26 38.35
C ILE A 346 3.15 6.38 39.37
N ASN A 347 2.87 7.63 38.99
CA ASN A 347 2.86 8.74 39.92
C ASN A 347 1.43 9.03 40.39
N ASP A 348 1.02 8.33 41.45
CA ASP A 348 -0.36 8.34 41.99
C ASP A 348 -0.87 9.74 42.37
N ARG A 349 0.01 10.74 42.49
CA ARG A 349 -0.37 12.13 42.80
C ARG A 349 -1.01 12.87 41.62
N ASN A 350 -0.67 12.50 40.38
CA ASN A 350 -1.09 13.24 39.17
C ASN A 350 -1.82 12.38 38.13
N SER A 351 -1.67 11.05 38.18
CA SER A 351 -2.33 10.12 37.27
C SER A 351 -2.32 8.72 37.85
N SER A 352 -3.42 7.99 37.70
CA SER A 352 -3.54 6.57 38.08
C SER A 352 -3.10 5.60 36.97
N SER A 353 -2.56 6.11 35.86
CA SER A 353 -2.23 5.33 34.67
C SER A 353 -0.82 5.59 34.17
N LEU A 354 -0.18 4.53 33.68
CA LEU A 354 1.01 4.62 32.85
C LEU A 354 0.61 5.13 31.46
N ILE A 355 1.30 6.16 30.97
CA ILE A 355 1.18 6.64 29.59
C ILE A 355 2.57 6.61 28.98
N PHE A 356 2.71 5.90 27.86
CA PHE A 356 3.95 5.79 27.10
C PHE A 356 3.68 5.79 25.61
N THR A 357 4.73 6.02 24.81
CA THR A 357 4.62 6.19 23.37
C THR A 357 5.51 5.21 22.63
N VAL A 358 5.01 4.67 21.52
CA VAL A 358 5.77 3.80 20.61
C VAL A 358 5.86 4.47 19.24
N ALA A 359 7.09 4.78 18.79
CA ALA A 359 7.36 5.18 17.41
C ALA A 359 7.30 3.95 16.49
N VAL A 360 6.69 4.09 15.31
CA VAL A 360 6.57 3.00 14.33
C VAL A 360 6.84 3.52 12.92
N ASP A 361 7.70 2.83 12.18
CA ASP A 361 7.89 3.04 10.75
C ASP A 361 6.87 2.20 9.96
N MET A 362 5.85 2.88 9.43
CA MET A 362 4.79 2.27 8.63
C MET A 362 4.93 2.61 7.14
N SER A 363 6.08 3.12 6.71
CA SER A 363 6.30 3.56 5.32
C SER A 363 6.15 2.44 4.29
N SER A 364 6.43 1.19 4.69
CA SER A 364 6.28 0.01 3.84
C SER A 364 4.87 -0.57 3.83
N ILE A 365 3.95 -0.09 4.68
CA ILE A 365 2.58 -0.61 4.77
C ILE A 365 1.75 0.07 3.69
N PRO A 366 1.06 -0.69 2.82
CA PRO A 366 0.27 -0.11 1.74
C PRO A 366 -1.08 0.38 2.25
N VAL A 367 -1.12 1.39 3.12
CA VAL A 367 -2.37 2.00 3.61
C VAL A 367 -2.26 3.53 3.64
N GLU A 368 -3.39 4.21 3.52
CA GLU A 368 -3.45 5.67 3.62
C GLU A 368 -3.24 6.13 5.08
N TYR A 369 -2.72 7.34 5.28
CA TYR A 369 -2.48 7.86 6.64
C TYR A 369 -3.77 7.98 7.46
N SER A 370 -4.88 8.34 6.83
CA SER A 370 -6.20 8.35 7.49
C SER A 370 -6.62 6.98 8.04
N TYR A 371 -6.15 5.89 7.43
CA TYR A 371 -6.35 4.54 7.96
C TYR A 371 -5.44 4.26 9.15
N ILE A 372 -4.17 4.68 9.08
CA ILE A 372 -3.21 4.54 10.18
C ILE A 372 -3.65 5.32 11.41
N GLU A 373 -4.22 6.51 11.24
CA GLU A 373 -4.59 7.41 12.33
C GLU A 373 -5.91 7.03 13.02
N ASP A 374 -6.72 6.15 12.42
CA ASP A 374 -7.96 5.68 13.02
C ASP A 374 -7.73 4.49 13.97
N TYR A 375 -7.83 4.74 15.27
CA TYR A 375 -7.64 3.73 16.31
C TYR A 375 -8.58 2.51 16.18
N ARG A 376 -9.72 2.65 15.49
CA ARG A 376 -10.66 1.54 15.25
C ARG A 376 -10.07 0.48 14.31
N ASN A 377 -9.03 0.83 13.55
CA ASN A 377 -8.26 -0.08 12.70
C ASN A 377 -7.24 -0.92 13.48
N TYR A 378 -7.07 -0.68 14.78
CA TYR A 378 -6.14 -1.43 15.61
C TYR A 378 -6.85 -2.43 16.52
N SER A 379 -6.10 -3.41 16.99
CA SER A 379 -6.49 -4.26 18.11
C SER A 379 -5.38 -4.33 19.14
N ILE A 380 -5.73 -4.52 20.41
CA ILE A 380 -4.78 -4.77 21.49
C ILE A 380 -5.09 -6.15 22.06
N LYS A 381 -4.10 -7.05 22.06
CA LYS A 381 -4.19 -8.31 22.79
C LYS A 381 -3.90 -8.03 24.26
N ASN A 382 -4.84 -8.44 25.12
CA ASN A 382 -4.91 -8.14 26.56
C ASN A 382 -5.41 -6.72 26.87
N ALA A 383 -6.59 -6.63 27.47
CA ALA A 383 -7.34 -5.38 27.69
C ALA A 383 -6.78 -4.43 28.78
N ASN A 384 -5.50 -4.58 29.15
CA ASN A 384 -4.83 -3.75 30.16
C ASN A 384 -4.32 -2.41 29.61
N TYR A 385 -4.51 -2.17 28.31
CA TYR A 385 -4.13 -0.94 27.63
C TYR A 385 -5.20 -0.51 26.63
N LYS A 386 -5.23 0.78 26.34
CA LYS A 386 -5.98 1.37 25.22
C LYS A 386 -5.08 2.33 24.45
N ILE A 387 -5.39 2.54 23.18
CA ILE A 387 -4.79 3.62 22.38
C ILE A 387 -5.41 4.93 22.84
N LYS A 388 -4.57 5.85 23.32
CA LYS A 388 -4.95 7.21 23.70
C LYS A 388 -4.89 8.17 22.51
N GLY A 389 -3.95 7.94 21.60
CA GLY A 389 -3.76 8.75 20.39
C GLY A 389 -2.82 8.10 19.39
N ILE A 390 -2.99 8.45 18.12
CA ILE A 390 -2.10 8.08 17.01
C ILE A 390 -1.80 9.36 16.26
N HIS A 391 -0.52 9.62 16.02
CA HIS A 391 -0.08 10.89 15.45
C HIS A 391 1.00 10.67 14.40
N PRO A 392 1.01 11.47 13.33
CA PRO A 392 2.16 11.59 12.45
C PRO A 392 3.42 11.91 13.27
N PHE A 393 4.53 11.29 12.89
CA PHE A 393 5.80 11.53 13.56
C PHE A 393 6.27 12.96 13.30
N THR A 394 6.57 13.69 14.38
CA THR A 394 7.19 15.02 14.32
C THR A 394 8.19 15.14 15.46
N GLU A 395 9.38 15.68 15.18
CA GLU A 395 10.44 15.80 16.19
C GLU A 395 10.07 16.75 17.34
N LYS A 396 9.13 17.69 17.10
CA LYS A 396 8.74 18.76 18.03
C LYS A 396 8.27 18.24 19.40
N ASN A 397 7.69 17.05 19.45
CA ASN A 397 7.10 16.48 20.67
C ASN A 397 7.95 15.36 21.29
N ILE A 398 9.14 15.11 20.74
CA ILE A 398 10.00 13.99 21.14
C ILE A 398 11.18 14.50 21.98
N GLN A 399 11.49 13.81 23.06
CA GLN A 399 12.61 14.18 23.91
C GLN A 399 13.97 13.93 23.20
N PRO A 400 15.00 14.75 23.45
CA PRO A 400 16.30 14.65 22.75
C PRO A 400 16.97 13.27 22.84
N ASN A 401 16.83 12.58 23.97
CA ASN A 401 17.38 11.22 24.14
C ASN A 401 16.79 10.23 23.13
N SER A 402 15.50 10.35 22.83
CA SER A 402 14.78 9.48 21.91
C SER A 402 15.10 9.84 20.46
N LEU A 403 15.23 11.14 20.15
CA LEU A 403 15.72 11.58 18.83
C LEU A 403 17.13 11.04 18.54
N ASN A 404 18.05 11.15 19.50
CA ASN A 404 19.41 10.62 19.36
C ASN A 404 19.42 9.09 19.15
N MET A 405 18.53 8.37 19.83
CA MET A 405 18.39 6.92 19.66
C MET A 405 17.87 6.57 18.25
N LEU A 406 16.82 7.26 17.78
CA LEU A 406 16.27 7.06 16.43
C LEU A 406 17.31 7.37 15.35
N ALA A 407 18.07 8.45 15.51
CA ALA A 407 19.14 8.83 14.59
C ALA A 407 20.26 7.77 14.53
N LYS A 408 20.70 7.24 15.68
CA LYS A 408 21.67 6.12 15.73
C LYS A 408 21.16 4.87 15.02
N ALA A 409 19.85 4.63 15.09
CA ALA A 409 19.20 3.50 14.41
C ALA A 409 19.02 3.72 12.91
N SER A 410 19.31 4.92 12.38
CA SER A 410 18.88 5.36 11.05
C SER A 410 17.37 5.13 10.81
N ALA A 411 16.59 5.21 11.89
CA ALA A 411 15.15 4.94 11.84
C ALA A 411 14.40 6.19 11.37
N ASN A 412 13.41 5.99 10.51
CA ASN A 412 12.51 7.06 10.05
C ASN A 412 11.06 6.71 10.39
N PRO A 413 10.67 6.72 11.68
CA PRO A 413 9.29 6.43 12.05
C PRO A 413 8.33 7.39 11.36
N THR A 414 7.23 6.84 10.85
CA THR A 414 6.19 7.64 10.20
C THR A 414 5.15 8.15 11.19
N HIS A 415 4.95 7.41 12.28
CA HIS A 415 3.91 7.66 13.27
C HIS A 415 4.43 7.34 14.67
N TYR A 416 3.73 7.86 15.68
CA TYR A 416 3.83 7.36 17.03
C TYR A 416 2.44 7.10 17.62
N ILE A 417 2.34 6.06 18.44
CA ILE A 417 1.11 5.61 19.09
C ILE A 417 1.27 5.80 20.59
N VAL A 418 0.33 6.50 21.20
CA VAL A 418 0.27 6.75 22.65
C VAL A 418 -0.65 5.72 23.29
N PHE A 419 -0.11 4.96 24.25
CA PHE A 419 -0.85 3.96 25.00
C PHE A 419 -1.10 4.44 26.44
N GLU A 420 -2.27 4.10 26.97
CA GLU A 420 -2.64 4.34 28.36
C GLU A 420 -3.03 3.01 29.02
N SER A 421 -2.46 2.72 30.18
CA SER A 421 -2.86 1.55 30.98
C SER A 421 -4.28 1.73 31.53
N THR A 422 -5.09 0.69 31.42
CA THR A 422 -6.46 0.62 31.97
C THR A 422 -6.51 -0.13 33.32
N ALA A 423 -5.43 -0.81 33.69
CA ALA A 423 -5.29 -1.55 34.94
C ALA A 423 -3.90 -1.32 35.57
N PRO A 424 -3.77 -1.45 36.90
CA PRO A 424 -2.48 -1.31 37.60
C PRO A 424 -1.56 -2.53 37.42
N ASN A 425 -2.08 -3.62 36.84
CA ASN A 425 -1.29 -4.81 36.50
C ASN A 425 -0.73 -4.65 35.07
N PHE A 426 0.58 -4.43 34.98
CA PHE A 426 1.26 -4.27 33.71
C PHE A 426 1.61 -5.63 33.10
N THR A 427 1.01 -5.92 31.95
CA THR A 427 1.35 -7.06 31.11
C THR A 427 2.07 -6.59 29.86
N ASN A 428 2.66 -7.51 29.10
CA ASN A 428 3.13 -7.21 27.74
C ASN A 428 2.00 -6.55 26.93
N LEU A 429 2.36 -5.50 26.20
CA LEU A 429 1.47 -4.84 25.24
C LEU A 429 1.71 -5.48 23.87
N THR A 430 0.70 -6.15 23.32
CA THR A 430 0.71 -6.60 21.94
C THR A 430 -0.40 -5.90 21.18
N PHE A 431 -0.09 -5.23 20.08
CA PHE A 431 -1.06 -4.52 19.27
C PHE A 431 -0.90 -4.82 17.78
N THR A 432 -2.00 -4.75 17.04
CA THR A 432 -2.05 -5.03 15.61
C THR A 432 -2.69 -3.88 14.85
N LEU A 433 -2.25 -3.68 13.60
CA LEU A 433 -3.01 -2.92 12.60
C LEU A 433 -3.73 -3.93 11.71
N LYS A 434 -5.07 -3.95 11.78
CA LYS A 434 -5.91 -4.94 11.09
C LYS A 434 -5.96 -4.67 9.59
N LYS A 435 -6.16 -5.71 8.78
CA LYS A 435 -6.53 -5.62 7.36
C LYS A 435 -8.05 -5.57 7.19
N GLN A 436 -8.69 -4.60 7.84
CA GLN A 436 -10.14 -4.44 7.73
C GLN A 436 -10.51 -3.46 6.61
N ILE A 437 -11.70 -3.63 6.07
CA ILE A 437 -12.26 -2.74 5.04
C ILE A 437 -12.37 -1.30 5.61
N PRO A 438 -11.81 -0.29 4.94
CA PRO A 438 -11.91 1.11 5.38
C PRO A 438 -13.36 1.61 5.46
N SER A 439 -13.65 2.53 6.39
CA SER A 439 -15.01 3.02 6.62
C SER A 439 -15.63 3.70 5.39
N TRP A 440 -14.81 4.35 4.56
CA TRP A 440 -15.26 5.03 3.34
C TRP A 440 -16.03 4.09 2.39
N VAL A 441 -15.75 2.78 2.40
CA VAL A 441 -16.46 1.79 1.57
C VAL A 441 -17.92 1.71 1.98
N TYR A 442 -18.18 1.59 3.28
CA TYR A 442 -19.53 1.57 3.84
C TYR A 442 -20.24 2.92 3.70
N GLU A 443 -19.49 4.01 3.86
CA GLU A 443 -19.99 5.36 3.65
C GLU A 443 -20.32 5.64 2.19
N THR A 444 -19.67 4.98 1.22
CA THR A 444 -19.96 5.16 -0.21
C THR A 444 -21.06 4.23 -0.70
N ASN A 445 -21.35 3.15 0.01
CA ASN A 445 -22.38 2.21 -0.38
C ASN A 445 -23.80 2.75 -0.21
N THR A 446 -24.68 2.38 -1.14
CA THR A 446 -26.13 2.37 -0.92
C THR A 446 -26.74 1.04 -1.38
N ASN A 447 -27.78 0.58 -0.67
CA ASN A 447 -28.64 -0.53 -1.09
C ASN A 447 -29.90 -0.03 -1.83
N ASP A 448 -30.02 1.30 -1.97
CA ASP A 448 -31.12 1.96 -2.66
C ASP A 448 -30.65 3.26 -3.30
N ASP A 449 -30.55 3.27 -4.61
CA ASP A 449 -30.14 4.41 -5.42
C ASP A 449 -31.31 5.08 -6.17
N SER A 450 -32.56 4.73 -5.85
CA SER A 450 -33.77 5.30 -6.47
C SER A 450 -33.90 6.81 -6.25
N ASN A 451 -33.29 7.35 -5.18
CA ASN A 451 -33.22 8.78 -4.89
C ASN A 451 -31.78 9.33 -5.03
N LEU A 452 -31.45 9.82 -6.22
CA LEU A 452 -30.12 10.36 -6.53
C LEU A 452 -29.77 11.68 -5.83
N THR A 453 -30.76 12.41 -5.30
CA THR A 453 -30.47 13.65 -4.54
C THR A 453 -29.80 13.35 -3.20
N GLN A 454 -30.14 12.21 -2.58
CA GLN A 454 -29.54 11.74 -1.33
C GLN A 454 -28.32 10.82 -1.57
N ASN A 455 -28.24 10.23 -2.76
CA ASN A 455 -27.22 9.23 -3.12
C ASN A 455 -26.19 9.74 -4.13
N SER A 456 -26.02 11.05 -4.27
CA SER A 456 -25.19 11.65 -5.30
C SER A 456 -23.74 11.16 -5.26
N ASN A 457 -23.17 11.00 -4.07
CA ASN A 457 -21.81 10.51 -3.83
C ASN A 457 -21.74 9.01 -3.50
N LYS A 458 -22.82 8.26 -3.72
CA LYS A 458 -22.93 6.83 -3.39
C LYS A 458 -22.86 5.95 -4.63
N THR A 459 -22.38 4.72 -4.45
CA THR A 459 -22.41 3.64 -5.44
C THR A 459 -23.33 2.53 -4.93
N PHE A 460 -24.25 2.10 -5.78
CA PHE A 460 -25.15 0.99 -5.48
C PHE A 460 -24.36 -0.32 -5.32
N GLY A 461 -24.47 -0.96 -4.16
CA GLY A 461 -23.93 -2.29 -3.91
C GLY A 461 -22.39 -2.42 -3.79
N ILE A 462 -21.63 -1.32 -3.82
CA ILE A 462 -20.16 -1.37 -3.80
C ILE A 462 -19.58 -2.10 -2.60
N LYS A 463 -20.23 -2.03 -1.41
CA LYS A 463 -19.72 -2.76 -0.23
C LYS A 463 -19.66 -4.25 -0.49
N TYR A 464 -20.64 -4.81 -1.20
CA TYR A 464 -20.73 -6.26 -1.46
C TYR A 464 -19.63 -6.71 -2.41
N LEU A 465 -19.26 -5.89 -3.39
CA LEU A 465 -18.12 -6.16 -4.27
C LEU A 465 -16.82 -6.17 -3.46
N ILE A 466 -16.56 -5.13 -2.68
CA ILE A 466 -15.32 -5.00 -1.91
C ILE A 466 -15.24 -6.07 -0.81
N GLU A 467 -16.35 -6.39 -0.15
CA GLU A 467 -16.45 -7.50 0.80
C GLU A 467 -16.17 -8.84 0.13
N GLY A 468 -16.68 -9.08 -1.08
CA GLY A 468 -16.40 -10.32 -1.81
C GLY A 468 -14.91 -10.51 -2.10
N ILE A 469 -14.24 -9.44 -2.52
CA ILE A 469 -12.78 -9.44 -2.70
C ILE A 469 -12.09 -9.68 -1.35
N ASN A 470 -12.46 -8.91 -0.32
CA ASN A 470 -11.86 -9.00 1.01
C ASN A 470 -11.99 -10.39 1.64
N GLU A 471 -13.19 -10.99 1.59
CA GLU A 471 -13.43 -12.34 2.10
C GLU A 471 -12.58 -13.40 1.38
N ALA A 472 -12.28 -13.22 0.09
CA ALA A 472 -11.36 -14.11 -0.62
C ALA A 472 -9.93 -13.99 -0.08
N TYR A 473 -9.46 -12.78 0.22
CA TYR A 473 -8.16 -12.55 0.87
C TYR A 473 -8.12 -13.11 2.28
N GLU A 474 -9.18 -12.94 3.09
CA GLU A 474 -9.28 -13.50 4.43
C GLU A 474 -9.29 -15.03 4.43
N THR A 475 -9.94 -15.64 3.44
CA THR A 475 -9.96 -17.10 3.27
C THR A 475 -8.58 -17.66 2.92
N GLU A 476 -7.82 -16.96 2.07
CA GLU A 476 -6.46 -17.38 1.68
C GLU A 476 -5.41 -17.05 2.75
N SER A 477 -5.64 -16.00 3.55
CA SER A 477 -4.69 -15.51 4.53
C SER A 477 -4.65 -16.36 5.80
N LYS A 478 -3.44 -16.55 6.34
CA LYS A 478 -3.23 -17.08 7.69
C LYS A 478 -3.21 -15.99 8.77
N ASN A 479 -3.15 -14.72 8.36
CA ASN A 479 -3.10 -13.56 9.24
C ASN A 479 -3.84 -12.37 8.63
N ASN A 480 -4.84 -11.86 9.34
CA ASN A 480 -5.65 -10.72 8.94
C ASN A 480 -5.15 -9.38 9.50
N ASP A 481 -3.91 -9.33 9.96
CA ASP A 481 -3.22 -8.12 10.38
C ASP A 481 -2.11 -7.73 9.40
N TYR A 482 -1.92 -6.43 9.17
CA TYR A 482 -0.75 -5.90 8.49
C TYR A 482 0.50 -6.18 9.31
N PHE A 483 0.44 -5.93 10.62
CA PHE A 483 1.49 -6.26 11.55
C PHE A 483 0.94 -6.58 12.94
N GLU A 484 1.76 -7.26 13.71
CA GLU A 484 1.61 -7.44 15.15
C GLU A 484 2.95 -7.09 15.82
N LEU A 485 2.91 -6.13 16.73
CA LEU A 485 4.09 -5.67 17.47
C LEU A 485 3.88 -5.90 18.96
N THR A 486 4.95 -6.25 19.68
CA THR A 486 4.92 -6.49 21.12
C THR A 486 5.95 -5.63 21.83
N ILE A 487 5.52 -4.95 22.88
CA ILE A 487 6.37 -4.30 23.88
C ILE A 487 6.35 -5.18 25.13
N ASN A 488 7.53 -5.66 25.53
CA ASN A 488 7.67 -6.41 26.77
C ASN A 488 7.59 -5.46 27.96
N ILE A 489 6.78 -5.80 28.97
CA ILE A 489 6.58 -4.92 30.12
C ILE A 489 6.75 -5.74 31.39
N LYS A 490 7.78 -5.42 32.17
CA LYS A 490 8.08 -6.01 33.47
C LYS A 490 7.82 -4.96 34.56
N LYS A 491 7.33 -5.40 35.72
CA LYS A 491 7.13 -4.51 36.87
C LYS A 491 8.44 -4.20 37.57
#